data_AF-J9RE96-F1
#
_entry.id   AF-J9RE96-F1
#
_cell.length_a   1.000
_cell.length_b   1.000
_cell.length_c   1.000
_cell.angle_alpha   90.00
_cell.angle_beta   90.00
_cell.angle_gamma   90.00
#
_symmetry.space_group_name_H-M   'P 1'
#
loop_
_entity.id
_entity.type
_entity.pdbx_description
1 polymer ?
#
loop_
_entity_poly.entity_id
_entity_poly.type
_entity_poly.pdbx_seq_one_letter_code
_entity_poly.pdbx_strand_id
1 'polypeptide(L)'
;MGNNAFCHGAIHVGIDTNPAKRGQATIHLTSRGFTGTQPAWGRNPSCKVNVAIGYWSGIQYRERVVPMDLGPRPEAPVRVKLRGVGQGINLMSFTTHPNLNKGVSYYVQIP
;
A
#
# COMPACT_ATOMS: atom_id res chain seq x y z
N MET A 1 4.45 1.68 9.18
CA MET A 1 5.45 2.72 9.52
C MET A 1 6.83 2.08 9.43
N GLY A 2 7.86 2.87 9.08
CA GLY A 2 9.10 2.30 8.53
C GLY A 2 10.07 1.74 9.55
N ASN A 3 10.98 0.91 9.06
CA ASN A 3 11.89 0.12 9.89
C ASN A 3 13.17 0.86 10.28
N ASN A 4 13.32 2.13 9.89
CA ASN A 4 14.52 2.92 10.11
C ASN A 4 14.17 4.32 10.66
N ALA A 5 15.07 4.89 11.46
CA ALA A 5 15.00 6.27 11.97
C ALA A 5 13.70 6.65 12.73
N PHE A 6 12.93 5.67 13.23
CA PHE A 6 11.55 5.85 13.73
C PHE A 6 10.67 6.69 12.79
N CYS A 7 10.80 6.43 11.48
CA CYS A 7 10.09 7.20 10.48
C CYS A 7 8.60 6.87 10.44
N HIS A 8 7.79 7.92 10.38
CA HIS A 8 6.33 7.87 10.37
C HIS A 8 5.78 8.86 9.36
N GLY A 9 4.57 8.60 8.89
CA GLY A 9 3.93 9.33 7.81
C GLY A 9 2.67 8.60 7.38
N ALA A 10 2.02 9.13 6.34
CA ALA A 10 0.79 8.54 5.81
C ALA A 10 1.01 8.10 4.35
N ILE A 11 0.53 6.90 4.05
CA ILE A 11 0.38 6.39 2.69
C ILE A 11 -1.11 6.38 2.40
N HIS A 12 -1.55 7.18 1.45
CA HIS A 12 -2.91 7.16 0.96
C HIS A 12 -3.07 5.99 -0.01
N VAL A 13 -4.14 5.21 0.17
CA VAL A 13 -4.49 4.07 -0.68
C VAL A 13 -5.68 4.45 -1.55
N GLY A 14 -5.48 4.46 -2.87
CA GLY A 14 -6.54 4.53 -3.87
C GLY A 14 -6.74 3.17 -4.54
N ILE A 15 -7.97 2.85 -4.91
CA ILE A 15 -8.31 1.59 -5.58
C ILE A 15 -9.19 1.93 -6.79
N ASP A 16 -8.63 1.72 -7.98
CA ASP A 16 -9.33 1.93 -9.25
C ASP A 16 -9.78 0.59 -9.81
N THR A 17 -11.07 0.47 -10.08
CA THR A 17 -11.67 -0.64 -10.84
C THR A 17 -12.16 -0.14 -12.19
N ASN A 18 -12.21 -1.03 -13.19
CA ASN A 18 -12.62 -0.65 -14.55
C ASN A 18 -13.55 -1.73 -15.11
N PRO A 19 -14.80 -1.39 -15.50
CA PRO A 19 -15.75 -2.35 -16.08
C PRO A 19 -15.26 -3.09 -17.32
N ALA A 20 -14.36 -2.48 -18.11
CA ALA A 20 -13.73 -3.11 -19.27
C ALA A 20 -12.61 -4.10 -18.88
N LYS A 21 -12.18 -4.13 -17.62
CA LYS A 21 -11.10 -4.98 -17.10
C LYS A 21 -11.59 -5.81 -15.92
N ARG A 22 -12.48 -6.75 -16.22
CA ARG A 22 -13.14 -7.59 -15.22
C ARG A 22 -12.16 -8.35 -14.34
N GLY A 23 -12.46 -8.44 -13.05
CA GLY A 23 -11.66 -9.18 -12.07
C GLY A 23 -10.25 -8.61 -11.81
N GLN A 24 -10.02 -7.34 -12.18
CA GLN A 24 -8.76 -6.62 -11.97
C GLN A 24 -8.99 -5.35 -11.14
N ALA A 25 -7.98 -4.98 -10.38
CA ALA A 25 -7.94 -3.72 -9.64
C ALA A 25 -6.56 -3.07 -9.80
N THR A 26 -6.51 -1.73 -9.85
CA THR A 26 -5.26 -0.98 -9.78
C THR A 26 -5.21 -0.27 -8.45
N ILE A 27 -4.18 -0.55 -7.66
CA ILE A 27 -3.93 0.08 -6.38
C ILE A 27 -2.97 1.25 -6.58
N HIS A 28 -3.26 2.36 -5.92
CA HIS A 28 -2.46 3.57 -5.91
C HIS A 28 -1.96 3.81 -4.49
N LEU A 29 -0.65 3.69 -4.29
CA LEU A 29 0.00 3.97 -3.01
C LEU A 29 0.68 5.33 -3.11
N THR A 30 0.14 6.35 -2.44
CA THR A 30 0.64 7.72 -2.51
C THR A 30 1.24 8.13 -1.17
N SER A 31 2.53 8.46 -1.13
CA SER A 31 3.14 9.07 0.05
C SER A 31 2.59 10.47 0.26
N ARG A 32 2.22 10.81 1.50
CA ARG A 32 1.89 12.19 1.92
C ARG A 32 3.06 12.91 2.57
N GLY A 33 4.27 12.35 2.45
CA GLY A 33 5.46 12.80 3.14
C GLY A 33 5.68 12.06 4.47
N PHE A 34 6.94 11.86 4.81
CA PHE A 34 7.39 11.17 6.01
C PHE A 34 8.32 12.03 6.85
N THR A 35 8.41 11.73 8.14
CA THR A 35 9.33 12.38 9.07
C THR A 35 9.96 11.33 9.97
N GLY A 36 11.22 11.53 10.35
CA GLY A 36 11.94 10.69 11.32
C GLY A 36 12.46 11.54 12.48
N THR A 37 12.61 10.93 13.65
CA THR A 37 13.03 11.62 14.88
C THR A 37 14.50 11.37 15.24
N GLN A 38 15.17 10.43 14.56
CA GLN A 38 16.57 10.11 14.84
C GLN A 38 17.56 10.89 13.95
N PRO A 39 18.82 11.11 14.40
CA PRO A 39 19.84 11.81 13.61
C PRO A 39 20.09 11.21 12.22
N ALA A 40 19.88 9.90 12.06
CA ALA A 40 19.99 9.23 10.77
C ALA A 40 19.05 9.81 9.71
N TRP A 41 17.85 10.28 10.12
CA TRP A 41 16.91 10.97 9.23
C TRP A 41 17.47 12.29 8.69
N GLY A 42 18.13 13.08 9.55
CA GLY A 42 18.75 14.35 9.13
C GLY A 42 19.88 14.16 8.12
N ARG A 43 20.57 13.02 8.16
CA ARG A 43 21.63 12.67 7.19
C ARG A 43 21.06 12.11 5.88
N ASN A 44 20.00 11.31 5.96
CA ASN A 44 19.31 10.73 4.82
C ASN A 44 17.80 10.58 5.13
N PRO A 45 16.97 11.56 4.71
CA PRO A 45 15.55 11.58 5.03
C PRO A 45 14.76 10.63 4.12
N SER A 46 14.96 9.33 4.34
CA SER A 46 14.35 8.24 3.58
C SER A 46 13.75 7.22 4.56
N CYS A 47 12.49 6.84 4.32
CA CYS A 47 11.75 5.88 5.13
C CYS A 47 11.48 4.62 4.32
N LYS A 48 12.09 3.50 4.72
CA LYS A 48 11.89 2.21 4.06
C LYS A 48 10.69 1.50 4.65
N VAL A 49 9.68 1.28 3.81
CA VAL A 49 8.40 0.66 4.19
C VAL A 49 8.04 -0.44 3.20
N ASN A 50 7.63 -1.60 3.71
CA ASN A 50 7.05 -2.65 2.90
C ASN A 50 5.53 -2.61 3.05
N VAL A 51 4.81 -2.16 2.03
CA VAL A 51 3.34 -2.19 2.03
C VAL A 51 2.87 -3.55 1.54
N ALA A 52 2.09 -4.26 2.35
CA ALA A 52 1.44 -5.49 1.94
C ALA A 52 -0.01 -5.20 1.53
N ILE A 53 -0.38 -5.77 0.38
CA ILE A 53 -1.72 -5.72 -0.18
C ILE A 53 -2.29 -7.13 -0.12
N GLY A 54 -3.18 -7.38 0.83
CA GLY A 54 -3.94 -8.61 0.98
C GLY A 54 -5.22 -8.57 0.15
N TYR A 55 -5.49 -9.61 -0.62
CA TYR A 55 -6.70 -9.74 -1.43
C TYR A 55 -7.06 -11.21 -1.62
N TRP A 56 -8.34 -11.47 -1.90
CA TRP A 56 -8.79 -12.81 -2.28
C TRP A 56 -8.69 -12.99 -3.79
N SER A 57 -8.31 -14.19 -4.22
CA SER A 57 -8.34 -14.63 -5.61
C SER A 57 -9.13 -15.93 -5.64
N GLY A 58 -10.44 -15.81 -5.91
CA GLY A 58 -11.38 -16.89 -5.65
C GLY A 58 -11.39 -17.25 -4.16
N ILE A 59 -11.08 -18.50 -3.82
CA ILE A 59 -11.00 -18.98 -2.44
C ILE A 59 -9.60 -18.85 -1.80
N GLN A 60 -8.61 -18.33 -2.53
CA GLN A 60 -7.24 -18.27 -2.06
C GLN A 60 -6.87 -16.85 -1.62
N TYR A 61 -6.43 -16.70 -0.37
CA TYR A 61 -5.83 -15.45 0.10
C TYR A 61 -4.47 -15.25 -0.57
N ARG A 62 -4.25 -14.07 -1.12
CA ARG A 62 -3.01 -13.64 -1.76
C ARG A 62 -2.53 -12.36 -1.10
N GLU A 63 -1.21 -12.27 -0.96
CA GLU A 63 -0.55 -11.06 -0.49
C GLU A 63 0.47 -10.59 -1.52
N ARG A 64 0.46 -9.30 -1.80
CA ARG A 64 1.47 -8.64 -2.62
C ARG A 64 2.22 -7.62 -1.78
N VAL A 65 3.52 -7.86 -1.56
CA VAL A 65 4.40 -6.92 -0.88
C VAL A 65 5.02 -5.95 -1.89
N VAL A 66 4.99 -4.67 -1.54
CA VAL A 66 5.50 -3.55 -2.34
C VAL A 66 6.53 -2.80 -1.48
N PRO A 67 7.83 -2.96 -1.75
CA PRO A 67 8.85 -2.15 -1.09
C PRO A 67 8.75 -0.71 -1.59
N MET A 68 8.78 0.23 -0.66
CA MET A 68 8.74 1.68 -0.91
C MET A 68 9.87 2.37 -0.14
N ASP A 69 10.48 3.35 -0.79
CA ASP A 69 11.44 4.27 -0.18
C ASP A 69 10.82 5.67 -0.22
N LEU A 70 10.47 6.20 0.95
CA LEU A 70 9.58 7.35 1.09
C LEU A 70 10.29 8.54 1.72
N GLY A 71 10.33 9.65 0.98
CA GLY A 71 10.97 10.89 1.42
C GLY A 71 10.06 11.82 2.24
N PRO A 72 10.57 13.02 2.58
CA PRO A 72 9.84 13.99 3.39
C PRO A 72 8.71 14.71 2.67
N ARG A 73 8.70 14.67 1.33
CA ARG A 73 7.68 15.30 0.51
C ARG A 73 6.72 14.26 -0.05
N PRO A 74 5.47 14.66 -0.37
CA PRO A 74 4.59 13.82 -1.16
C PRO A 74 5.24 13.42 -2.49
N GLU A 75 4.99 12.18 -2.91
CA GLU A 75 5.55 11.60 -4.13
C GLU A 75 4.45 11.16 -5.09
N ALA A 76 4.82 10.89 -6.34
CA ALA A 76 3.91 10.31 -7.30
C ALA A 76 3.42 8.93 -6.82
N PRO A 77 2.15 8.56 -7.09
CA PRO A 77 1.60 7.29 -6.65
C PRO A 77 2.31 6.10 -7.29
N VAL A 78 2.72 5.14 -6.47
CA VAL A 78 3.13 3.81 -6.94
C VAL A 78 1.88 3.03 -7.34
N ARG A 79 1.83 2.58 -8.60
CA ARG A 79 0.68 1.87 -9.15
C ARG A 79 0.93 0.37 -9.19
N VAL A 80 0.05 -0.40 -8.57
CA VAL A 80 0.13 -1.87 -8.52
C VAL A 80 -1.10 -2.46 -9.19
N LYS A 81 -0.90 -3.16 -10.31
CA LYS A 81 -2.00 -3.83 -11.01
C LYS A 81 -2.16 -5.24 -10.43
N LEU A 82 -3.34 -5.51 -9.87
CA LEU A 82 -3.73 -6.82 -9.40
C LEU A 82 -4.63 -7.48 -10.44
N ARG A 83 -4.30 -8.72 -10.81
CA ARG A 83 -5.07 -9.55 -11.73
C ARG A 83 -5.61 -10.75 -10.98
N GLY A 84 -6.78 -11.23 -11.39
CA GLY A 84 -7.41 -12.42 -10.82
C GLY A 84 -7.93 -12.18 -9.41
N VAL A 85 -8.28 -10.94 -9.05
CA VAL A 85 -8.95 -10.66 -7.77
C VAL A 85 -10.35 -11.30 -7.75
N GLY A 86 -10.95 -11.46 -8.93
CA GLY A 86 -12.31 -11.98 -9.08
C GLY A 86 -13.33 -10.83 -9.14
N GLN A 87 -14.52 -11.14 -9.65
CA GLN A 87 -15.61 -10.18 -9.77
C GLN A 87 -16.44 -10.17 -8.47
N GLY A 88 -17.19 -9.09 -8.25
CA GLY A 88 -18.04 -8.92 -7.08
C GLY A 88 -17.40 -8.10 -5.97
N ILE A 89 -18.02 -8.14 -4.79
CA ILE A 89 -17.53 -7.44 -3.60
C ILE A 89 -16.33 -8.20 -3.05
N ASN A 90 -15.20 -7.51 -2.99
CA ASN A 90 -13.94 -8.07 -2.49
C ASN A 90 -13.43 -7.26 -1.31
N LEU A 91 -12.95 -7.96 -0.27
CA LEU A 91 -12.20 -7.35 0.81
C LEU A 91 -10.73 -7.22 0.40
N MET A 92 -10.22 -6.00 0.40
CA MET A 92 -8.79 -5.70 0.22
C MET A 92 -8.24 -5.09 1.50
N SER A 93 -7.08 -5.55 1.93
CA SER A 93 -6.39 -5.09 3.14
C SER A 93 -5.01 -4.55 2.79
N PHE A 94 -4.64 -3.45 3.44
CA PHE A 94 -3.38 -2.74 3.23
C PHE A 94 -2.70 -2.57 4.57
N THR A 95 -1.51 -3.14 4.72
CA THR A 95 -0.73 -3.09 5.97
C THR A 95 0.71 -2.72 5.68
N THR A 96 1.49 -2.38 6.71
CA THR A 96 2.94 -2.18 6.58
C THR A 96 3.70 -3.26 7.32
N HIS A 97 4.58 -4.01 6.66
CA HIS A 97 5.42 -5.00 7.32
C HIS A 97 6.61 -4.37 8.06
N PRO A 98 7.01 -4.93 9.24
CA PRO A 98 6.37 -6.05 9.94
C PRO A 98 5.18 -5.62 10.82
N ASN A 99 4.91 -4.32 10.96
CA ASN A 99 3.85 -3.77 11.80
C ASN A 99 2.45 -3.86 11.17
N LEU A 100 1.85 -5.05 11.22
CA LEU A 100 0.50 -5.33 10.71
C LEU A 100 -0.60 -4.51 11.41
N ASN A 101 -0.35 -4.00 12.61
CA ASN A 101 -1.30 -3.20 13.41
C ASN A 101 -1.60 -1.81 12.83
N LYS A 102 -0.91 -1.39 11.76
CA LYS A 102 -1.12 -0.12 11.08
C LYS A 102 -1.54 -0.43 9.65
N GLY A 103 -2.85 -0.59 9.47
CA GLY A 103 -3.44 -0.92 8.19
C GLY A 103 -4.87 -0.41 8.04
N VAL A 104 -5.39 -0.54 6.83
CA VAL A 104 -6.75 -0.20 6.44
C VAL A 104 -7.30 -1.31 5.55
N SER A 105 -8.61 -1.52 5.61
CA SER A 105 -9.29 -2.47 4.74
C SER A 105 -10.50 -1.83 4.09
N TYR A 106 -10.77 -2.20 2.85
CA TYR A 106 -11.88 -1.69 2.07
C TYR A 106 -12.65 -2.85 1.43
N TYR A 107 -13.98 -2.76 1.43
CA TYR A 107 -14.81 -3.53 0.53
C TYR A 107 -14.91 -2.78 -0.80
N VAL A 108 -14.55 -3.44 -1.89
CA VAL A 108 -14.51 -2.85 -3.22
C VAL A 108 -15.33 -3.71 -4.17
N GLN A 109 -16.23 -3.08 -4.92
CA GLN A 109 -16.91 -3.74 -6.03
C GLN A 109 -15.97 -3.83 -7.22
N ILE A 110 -15.61 -5.05 -7.59
CA ILE A 110 -14.83 -5.33 -8.80
C ILE A 110 -15.79 -5.77 -9.89
N PRO A 111 -15.88 -5.03 -11.01
CA PRO A 111 -16.74 -5.40 -12.11
C PRO A 111 -16.23 -6.62 -12.88
#